data_AF-A0A1F9CQZ9-F1
#
_entry.id   AF-A0A1F9CQZ9-F1
#
_cell.length_a   1.000
_cell.length_b   1.000
_cell.length_c   1.000
_cell.angle_alpha   90.00
_cell.angle_beta   90.00
_cell.angle_gamma   90.00
#
_symmetry.space_group_name_H-M   'P 1'
#
loop_
_entity.id
_entity.type
_entity.pdbx_description
1 polymer ?
#
loop_
_entity_poly.entity_id
_entity_poly.type
_entity_poly.pdbx_seq_one_letter_code
_entity_poly.pdbx_strand_id
1 'polypeptide(L)'
;MGEGTFRLLKQSLYSFGPTLEWFIAQMFQREFASPAMYGVRFKEAPSGGDYDVITLWEERMVYVETKSSPPRGIERGEIGSFLARITDLLPDIAFLFNDTQLRMKDKIVLMLEEELYKRFGASSSNKFPIDRLVDELFHINHRIYIVNSKRDAIANFTLCLRDFLSRQRADLFPILPPPHKSNV
;
A
#
# COMPACT_ATOMS: atom_id res chain seq x y z
N MET A 1 -41.61 -7.45 27.90
CA MET A 1 -40.32 -7.74 27.24
C MET A 1 -40.24 -6.79 26.05
N GLY A 2 -39.30 -5.85 26.05
CA GLY A 2 -39.13 -4.91 24.94
C GLY A 2 -38.34 -5.61 23.84
N GLU A 3 -38.95 -5.82 22.68
CA GLU A 3 -38.25 -6.32 21.49
C GLU A 3 -37.31 -5.22 21.01
N GLY A 4 -36.04 -5.32 21.42
CA GLY A 4 -34.98 -4.42 20.98
C GLY A 4 -34.78 -4.56 19.48
N THR A 5 -35.34 -3.63 18.72
CA THR A 5 -35.11 -3.53 17.28
C THR A 5 -33.90 -2.65 17.03
N PHE A 6 -32.90 -3.18 16.34
CA PHE A 6 -31.76 -2.42 15.87
C PHE A 6 -32.05 -1.94 14.44
N ARG A 7 -31.71 -0.68 14.15
CA ARG A 7 -31.79 -0.12 12.80
C ARG A 7 -30.45 0.48 12.43
N LEU A 8 -29.97 0.20 11.23
CA LEU A 8 -28.80 0.90 10.68
C LEU A 8 -29.13 2.40 10.57
N LEU A 9 -28.31 3.23 11.22
CA LEU A 9 -28.43 4.69 11.15
C LEU A 9 -28.15 5.22 9.74
N LYS A 10 -27.39 4.47 8.93
CA LYS A 10 -27.06 4.79 7.53
C LYS A 10 -27.61 3.68 6.63
N GLN A 11 -28.66 3.98 5.86
CA GLN A 11 -29.39 2.98 5.06
C GLN A 11 -28.65 2.56 3.78
N SER A 12 -27.59 3.26 3.39
CA SER A 12 -26.77 2.95 2.22
C SER A 12 -25.28 2.89 2.57
N LEU A 13 -24.72 1.68 2.53
CA LEU A 13 -23.27 1.43 2.51
C LEU A 13 -22.82 1.52 1.05
N TYR A 14 -22.23 2.66 0.66
CA TYR A 14 -21.74 2.87 -0.72
C TYR A 14 -20.36 2.26 -0.98
N SER A 15 -19.57 1.99 0.08
CA SER A 15 -18.22 1.43 -0.03
C SER A 15 -17.78 0.77 1.28
N PHE A 16 -17.06 -0.33 1.16
CA PHE A 16 -16.35 -1.00 2.27
C PHE A 16 -14.89 -0.52 2.43
N GLY A 17 -14.42 0.40 1.58
CA GLY A 17 -13.06 0.95 1.62
C GLY A 17 -12.66 1.47 3.00
N PRO A 18 -13.43 2.40 3.61
CA PRO A 18 -13.11 2.91 4.94
C PRO A 18 -13.06 1.85 6.04
N THR A 19 -13.80 0.75 5.88
CA THR A 19 -13.75 -0.39 6.81
C THR A 19 -12.46 -1.18 6.65
N LEU A 20 -11.98 -1.38 5.41
CA LEU A 20 -10.71 -2.03 5.15
C LEU A 20 -9.54 -1.19 5.66
N GLU A 21 -9.56 0.12 5.43
CA GLU A 21 -8.60 1.08 5.97
C GLU A 21 -8.54 1.00 7.51
N TRP A 22 -9.71 1.06 8.17
CA TRP A 22 -9.81 0.91 9.62
C TRP A 22 -9.26 -0.44 10.10
N PHE A 23 -9.59 -1.54 9.40
CA PHE A 23 -9.13 -2.88 9.75
C PHE A 23 -7.60 -2.95 9.73
N ILE A 24 -6.96 -2.41 8.68
CA ILE A 24 -5.51 -2.38 8.59
C ILE A 24 -4.90 -1.52 9.69
N ALA A 25 -5.47 -0.35 10.01
CA ALA A 25 -5.01 0.44 11.14
C ALA A 25 -5.12 -0.31 12.47
N GLN A 26 -6.23 -1.04 12.70
CA GLN A 26 -6.40 -1.88 13.89
C GLN A 26 -5.40 -3.04 13.93
N MET A 27 -5.12 -3.67 12.79
CA MET A 27 -4.10 -4.71 12.67
C MET A 27 -2.74 -4.19 13.14
N PHE A 28 -2.31 -3.00 12.69
CA PHE A 28 -1.08 -2.38 13.16
C PHE A 28 -1.07 -2.09 14.65
N GLN A 29 -2.16 -1.56 15.20
CA GLN A 29 -2.25 -1.26 16.62
C GLN A 29 -2.21 -2.51 17.51
N ARG A 30 -2.85 -3.60 17.08
CA ARG A 30 -3.07 -4.78 17.93
C ARG A 30 -2.00 -5.85 17.74
N GLU A 31 -1.61 -6.11 16.50
CA GLU A 31 -0.70 -7.21 16.16
C GLU A 31 0.75 -6.76 16.05
N PHE A 32 0.98 -5.48 15.70
CA PHE A 32 2.31 -4.90 15.55
C PHE A 32 2.66 -3.85 16.61
N ALA A 33 1.80 -3.65 17.61
CA ALA A 33 1.96 -2.66 18.68
C ALA A 33 2.31 -1.25 18.16
N SER A 34 1.78 -0.89 16.99
CA SER A 34 2.19 0.28 16.23
C SER A 34 1.06 1.31 16.20
N PRO A 35 1.28 2.57 16.61
CA PRO A 35 0.27 3.61 16.46
C PRO A 35 -0.03 3.82 14.98
N ALA A 36 -1.31 3.77 14.62
CA ALA A 36 -1.78 3.87 13.23
C ALA A 36 -2.98 4.81 13.12
N MET A 37 -3.05 5.54 12.01
CA MET A 37 -4.17 6.39 11.61
C MET A 37 -4.66 5.96 10.22
N TYR A 38 -5.95 6.12 9.95
CA TYR A 38 -6.55 5.83 8.65
C TYR A 38 -7.33 7.03 8.09
N GLY A 39 -7.48 7.09 6.76
CA GLY A 39 -8.17 8.19 6.06
C GLY A 39 -7.51 9.56 6.27
N VAL A 40 -6.18 9.61 6.26
CA VAL A 40 -5.39 10.80 6.60
C VAL A 40 -5.39 11.80 5.44
N ARG A 41 -5.67 13.07 5.73
CA ARG A 41 -5.61 14.17 4.74
C ARG A 41 -4.58 15.21 5.16
N PHE A 42 -3.70 15.56 4.22
CA PHE A 42 -2.82 16.71 4.36
C PHE A 42 -3.36 17.88 3.54
N LYS A 43 -3.34 19.08 4.10
CA LYS A 43 -3.92 20.27 3.47
C LYS A 43 -3.28 20.64 2.12
N GLU A 44 -2.01 20.27 1.92
CA GLU A 44 -1.20 20.73 0.79
C GLU A 44 -0.40 19.56 0.14
N ALA A 45 -0.90 18.32 0.22
CA ALA A 45 -0.24 17.20 -0.46
C ALA A 45 -0.32 17.38 -1.99
N PRO A 46 0.81 17.40 -2.72
CA PRO A 46 0.84 17.59 -4.17
C PRO A 46 -0.03 16.60 -4.95
N SER A 47 -0.07 15.33 -4.53
CA SER A 47 -0.87 14.28 -5.16
C SER A 47 -2.38 14.43 -4.95
N GLY A 48 -2.78 15.22 -3.96
CA GLY A 48 -4.15 15.26 -3.44
C GLY A 48 -4.64 13.91 -2.86
N GLY A 49 -5.90 13.90 -2.44
CA GLY A 49 -6.60 12.72 -1.94
C GLY A 49 -6.18 12.27 -0.53
N ASP A 50 -6.79 11.17 -0.10
CA ASP A 50 -6.60 10.62 1.24
C ASP A 50 -5.46 9.61 1.22
N TYR A 51 -4.71 9.51 2.33
CA TYR A 51 -3.76 8.45 2.61
C TYR A 51 -4.48 7.41 3.47
N ASP A 52 -4.71 6.24 2.89
CA ASP A 52 -5.52 5.18 3.49
C ASP A 52 -5.08 4.80 4.90
N VAL A 53 -3.81 4.40 5.12
CA VAL A 53 -3.27 4.15 6.46
C VAL A 53 -1.82 4.63 6.57
N ILE A 54 -1.52 5.35 7.66
CA ILE A 54 -0.17 5.74 8.06
C ILE A 54 0.09 5.22 9.47
N THR A 55 1.25 4.62 9.70
CA THR A 55 1.62 4.01 10.98
C THR A 55 3.11 4.14 11.25
N LEU A 56 3.51 4.13 12.53
CA LEU A 56 4.90 4.23 12.95
C LEU A 56 5.35 2.92 13.61
N TRP A 57 6.01 2.06 12.85
CA TRP A 57 6.44 0.74 13.29
C TRP A 57 7.97 0.69 13.45
N GLU A 58 8.47 0.40 14.66
CA GLU A 58 9.92 0.34 14.94
C GLU A 58 10.69 1.60 14.46
N GLU A 59 10.13 2.79 14.76
CA GLU A 59 10.65 4.10 14.31
C GLU A 59 10.64 4.32 12.79
N ARG A 60 9.97 3.45 12.03
CA ARG A 60 9.81 3.53 10.57
C ARG A 60 8.41 4.00 10.20
N MET A 61 8.35 4.96 9.31
CA MET A 61 7.07 5.39 8.75
C MET A 61 6.59 4.37 7.72
N VAL A 62 5.41 3.82 7.95
CA VAL A 62 4.78 2.86 7.04
C VAL A 62 3.51 3.47 6.47
N TYR A 63 3.38 3.39 5.15
CA TYR A 63 2.18 3.76 4.42
C TYR A 63 1.54 2.52 3.80
N VAL A 64 0.23 2.39 3.91
CA VAL A 64 -0.54 1.35 3.23
C VAL A 64 -1.61 2.01 2.38
N GLU A 65 -1.64 1.73 1.08
CA GLU A 65 -2.79 1.94 0.21
C GLU A 65 -3.58 0.64 0.14
N THR A 66 -4.88 0.70 0.38
CA THR A 66 -5.77 -0.45 0.45
C THR A 66 -6.69 -0.49 -0.76
N LYS A 67 -6.96 -1.69 -1.28
CA LYS A 67 -7.92 -1.93 -2.35
C LYS A 67 -8.79 -3.13 -2.02
N SER A 68 -10.10 -2.91 -1.95
CA SER A 68 -11.10 -3.98 -1.75
C SER A 68 -11.63 -4.55 -3.08
N SER A 69 -11.36 -3.91 -4.22
CA SER A 69 -11.74 -4.40 -5.54
C SER A 69 -10.84 -5.58 -5.95
N PRO A 70 -11.34 -6.55 -6.74
CA PRO A 70 -10.47 -7.59 -7.29
C PRO A 70 -9.41 -6.95 -8.20
N PRO A 71 -8.26 -7.62 -8.47
CA PRO A 71 -7.18 -7.05 -9.30
C PRO A 71 -7.64 -6.49 -10.65
N ARG A 72 -8.66 -7.11 -11.27
CA ARG A 72 -9.23 -6.66 -12.55
C ARG A 72 -9.96 -5.31 -12.46
N GLY A 73 -10.48 -4.97 -11.29
CA GLY A 73 -11.18 -3.71 -11.01
C GLY A 73 -10.27 -2.59 -10.52
N ILE A 74 -8.97 -2.83 -10.38
CA ILE A 74 -7.99 -1.77 -10.08
C ILE A 74 -7.62 -1.07 -11.39
N GLU A 75 -7.71 0.25 -11.38
CA GLU A 75 -7.41 1.09 -12.53
C GLU A 75 -5.96 1.60 -12.52
N ARG A 76 -5.43 1.94 -13.71
CA ARG A 76 -4.04 2.42 -13.84
C ARG A 76 -3.82 3.72 -13.09
N GLY A 77 -4.83 4.60 -13.07
CA GLY A 77 -4.78 5.85 -12.33
C GLY A 77 -4.51 5.64 -10.84
N GLU A 78 -5.06 4.58 -10.25
CA GLU A 78 -4.87 4.26 -8.83
C GLU A 78 -3.41 3.87 -8.52
N ILE A 79 -2.77 3.10 -9.41
CA ILE A 79 -1.33 2.79 -9.29
C ILE A 79 -0.48 4.06 -9.39
N GLY A 80 -0.85 4.96 -10.31
CA GLY A 80 -0.22 6.27 -10.43
C GLY A 80 -0.35 7.11 -9.16
N SER A 81 -1.56 7.18 -8.59
CA SER A 81 -1.81 7.90 -7.34
C SER A 81 -1.04 7.30 -6.16
N PHE A 82 -0.97 5.97 -6.04
CA PHE A 82 -0.18 5.30 -5.01
C PHE A 82 1.31 5.68 -5.08
N LEU A 83 1.93 5.60 -6.26
CA LEU A 83 3.34 5.97 -6.43
C LEU A 83 3.59 7.48 -6.23
N ALA A 84 2.62 8.33 -6.57
CA ALA A 84 2.70 9.76 -6.27
C ALA A 84 2.70 10.02 -4.76
N ARG A 85 1.78 9.37 -4.02
CA ARG A 85 1.72 9.45 -2.56
C ARG A 85 2.98 8.94 -1.85
N ILE A 86 3.60 7.88 -2.36
CA ILE A 86 4.92 7.43 -1.86
C ILE A 86 5.98 8.53 -2.04
N THR A 87 5.97 9.22 -3.18
CA THR A 87 6.93 10.30 -3.47
C THR A 87 6.70 11.52 -2.59
N ASP A 88 5.44 11.83 -2.28
CA ASP A 88 5.05 12.96 -1.43
C ASP A 88 5.34 12.71 0.06
N LEU A 89 5.01 11.50 0.55
CA LEU A 89 5.14 11.15 1.96
C LEU A 89 6.53 10.63 2.34
N LEU A 90 7.28 10.08 1.38
CA LEU A 90 8.59 9.44 1.59
C LEU A 90 8.61 8.43 2.77
N PRO A 91 7.65 7.49 2.86
CA PRO A 91 7.57 6.54 3.97
C PRO A 91 8.73 5.54 3.88
N ASP A 92 9.30 5.06 5.00
CA ASP A 92 10.34 4.01 5.02
C ASP A 92 9.88 2.68 4.39
N ILE A 93 8.59 2.35 4.53
CA ILE A 93 7.95 1.16 3.99
C ILE A 93 6.61 1.56 3.36
N ALA A 94 6.32 1.04 2.17
CA ALA A 94 5.01 1.22 1.54
C ALA A 94 4.39 -0.13 1.19
N PHE A 95 3.07 -0.24 1.35
CA PHE A 95 2.30 -1.41 0.98
C PHE A 95 1.19 -1.00 0.01
N LEU A 96 1.09 -1.70 -1.12
CA LEU A 96 -0.15 -1.80 -1.88
C LEU A 96 -0.84 -3.10 -1.46
N PHE A 97 -1.84 -2.97 -0.59
CA PHE A 97 -2.59 -4.11 -0.07
C PHE A 97 -3.91 -4.29 -0.83
N ASN A 98 -4.06 -5.42 -1.50
CA ASN A 98 -5.31 -5.79 -2.15
C ASN A 98 -6.00 -6.93 -1.39
N ASP A 99 -7.19 -6.67 -0.83
CA ASP A 99 -8.01 -7.69 -0.18
C ASP A 99 -8.61 -8.66 -1.21
N THR A 100 -7.79 -9.62 -1.61
CA THR A 100 -8.13 -10.64 -2.59
C THR A 100 -7.33 -11.91 -2.35
N GLN A 101 -7.89 -13.03 -2.82
CA GLN A 101 -7.15 -14.30 -2.93
C GLN A 101 -6.73 -14.61 -4.38
N LEU A 102 -7.07 -13.71 -5.31
CA LEU A 102 -6.75 -13.85 -6.73
C LEU A 102 -5.28 -13.55 -6.99
N ARG A 103 -4.80 -14.00 -8.16
CA ARG A 103 -3.42 -13.72 -8.59
C ARG A 103 -3.28 -12.24 -8.92
N MET A 104 -2.23 -11.62 -8.41
CA MET A 104 -1.90 -10.22 -8.62
C MET A 104 -0.85 -10.03 -9.72
N LYS A 105 -0.04 -11.05 -10.00
CA LYS A 105 1.08 -10.99 -10.97
C LYS A 105 0.64 -10.43 -12.33
N ASP A 106 -0.41 -11.00 -12.90
CA ASP A 106 -0.78 -10.74 -14.30
C ASP A 106 -1.47 -9.38 -14.49
N LYS A 107 -1.73 -8.65 -13.39
CA LYS A 107 -2.50 -7.41 -13.43
C LYS A 107 -1.86 -6.28 -12.63
N ILE A 108 -1.73 -6.41 -11.31
CA ILE A 108 -1.21 -5.35 -10.45
C ILE A 108 0.28 -5.15 -10.67
N VAL A 109 1.05 -6.25 -10.69
CA VAL A 109 2.50 -6.19 -10.95
C VAL A 109 2.77 -5.59 -12.33
N LEU A 110 2.08 -6.08 -13.36
CA LEU A 110 2.20 -5.52 -14.72
C LEU A 110 1.87 -4.02 -14.76
N MET A 111 0.79 -3.58 -14.11
CA MET A 111 0.41 -2.15 -14.07
C MET A 111 1.43 -1.29 -13.33
N LEU A 112 2.06 -1.83 -12.27
CA LEU A 112 3.17 -1.16 -11.59
C LEU A 112 4.40 -1.05 -12.49
N GLU A 113 4.80 -2.12 -13.18
CA GLU A 113 5.91 -2.08 -14.14
C GLU A 113 5.70 -1.04 -15.23
N GLU A 114 4.50 -1.00 -15.82
CA GLU A 114 4.14 -0.03 -16.84
C GLU A 114 4.15 1.42 -16.32
N GLU A 115 3.64 1.67 -15.11
CA GLU A 115 3.64 3.00 -14.51
C GLU A 115 5.07 3.44 -14.11
N LEU A 116 5.91 2.52 -13.62
CA LEU A 116 7.33 2.78 -13.36
C LEU A 116 8.09 3.09 -14.67
N TYR A 117 7.83 2.34 -15.75
CA TYR A 117 8.40 2.62 -17.07
C TYR A 117 7.99 4.00 -17.57
N LYS A 118 6.71 4.37 -17.41
CA LYS A 118 6.22 5.71 -17.77
C LYS A 118 6.95 6.83 -17.01
N ARG A 119 7.32 6.61 -15.74
CA ARG A 119 8.00 7.61 -14.90
C ARG A 119 9.51 7.66 -15.09
N PHE A 120 10.17 6.52 -15.30
CA PHE A 120 11.62 6.39 -15.25
C PHE A 120 12.25 5.84 -16.54
N GLY A 121 11.45 5.64 -17.58
CA GLY A 121 11.85 5.14 -18.89
C GLY A 121 12.44 3.73 -18.84
N ALA A 122 13.27 3.40 -19.83
CA ALA A 122 13.90 2.08 -19.97
C ALA A 122 14.80 1.66 -18.79
N SER A 123 15.20 2.61 -17.93
CA SER A 123 16.00 2.30 -16.73
C SER A 123 15.16 1.78 -15.55
N SER A 124 13.83 1.84 -15.64
CA SER A 124 12.92 1.48 -14.54
C SER A 124 13.09 0.03 -14.08
N SER A 125 13.23 -0.92 -15.01
CA SER A 125 13.36 -2.35 -14.71
C SER A 125 14.62 -2.70 -13.92
N ASN A 126 15.70 -1.93 -14.10
CA ASN A 126 16.94 -2.14 -13.37
C ASN A 126 16.95 -1.40 -12.01
N LYS A 127 16.32 -0.22 -11.94
CA LYS A 127 16.30 0.60 -10.71
C LYS A 127 15.22 0.16 -9.72
N PHE A 128 14.11 -0.33 -10.24
CA PHE A 128 12.90 -0.69 -9.48
C PHE A 128 12.39 -2.06 -9.95
N PRO A 129 13.21 -3.12 -9.85
CA PRO A 129 12.76 -4.47 -10.17
C PRO A 129 11.60 -4.85 -9.25
N ILE A 130 10.55 -5.47 -9.81
CA ILE A 130 9.48 -6.06 -9.03
C ILE A 130 9.74 -7.55 -8.88
N ASP A 131 10.32 -7.92 -7.74
CA ASP A 131 10.70 -9.30 -7.45
C ASP A 131 9.63 -9.99 -6.61
N ARG A 132 9.52 -11.31 -6.78
CA ARG A 132 8.64 -12.13 -5.94
C ARG A 132 9.34 -12.45 -4.63
N LEU A 133 8.69 -12.12 -3.52
CA LEU A 133 9.14 -12.53 -2.19
C LEU A 133 8.79 -14.00 -1.94
N VAL A 134 7.49 -14.32 -1.96
CA VAL A 134 6.95 -15.67 -1.77
C VAL A 134 5.50 -15.69 -2.24
N ASP A 135 5.04 -16.79 -2.84
CA ASP A 135 3.66 -16.93 -3.33
C ASP A 135 3.21 -15.66 -4.09
N GLU A 136 2.09 -15.03 -3.74
CA GLU A 136 1.60 -13.79 -4.38
C GLU A 136 2.06 -12.51 -3.66
N LEU A 137 3.20 -12.55 -2.94
CA LEU A 137 3.84 -11.38 -2.35
C LEU A 137 5.02 -10.94 -3.22
N PHE A 138 5.11 -9.64 -3.46
CA PHE A 138 6.15 -9.04 -4.28
C PHE A 138 6.73 -7.80 -3.61
N HIS A 139 7.91 -7.38 -4.04
CA HIS A 139 8.52 -6.15 -3.55
C HIS A 139 9.29 -5.41 -4.63
N ILE A 140 9.50 -4.11 -4.39
CA ILE A 140 10.48 -3.27 -5.05
C ILE A 140 11.49 -2.85 -3.99
N ASN A 141 12.76 -3.22 -4.21
CA ASN A 141 13.90 -2.85 -3.36
C ASN A 141 13.69 -3.13 -1.86
N HIS A 142 12.92 -4.17 -1.52
CA HIS A 142 12.56 -4.54 -0.14
C HIS A 142 11.91 -3.42 0.68
N ARG A 143 11.28 -2.43 0.02
CA ARG A 143 10.68 -1.25 0.68
C ARG A 143 9.25 -0.97 0.25
N ILE A 144 8.91 -1.26 -1.01
CA ILE A 144 7.53 -1.17 -1.49
C ILE A 144 7.03 -2.59 -1.71
N TYR A 145 5.97 -3.00 -1.03
CA TYR A 145 5.43 -4.35 -1.09
C TYR A 145 4.05 -4.38 -1.76
N ILE A 146 3.81 -5.43 -2.52
CA ILE A 146 2.50 -5.75 -3.10
C ILE A 146 1.99 -6.98 -2.37
N VAL A 147 0.90 -6.82 -1.62
CA VAL A 147 0.43 -7.82 -0.64
C VAL A 147 -1.04 -8.10 -0.85
N ASN A 148 -1.45 -9.35 -0.66
CA ASN A 148 -2.85 -9.73 -0.65
C ASN A 148 -3.29 -10.38 0.66
N SER A 149 -4.59 -10.67 0.77
CA SER A 149 -5.18 -11.34 1.93
C SER A 149 -5.18 -12.86 1.83
N LYS A 150 -4.51 -13.44 0.83
CA LYS A 150 -4.48 -14.90 0.65
C LYS A 150 -3.81 -15.56 1.85
N ARG A 151 -4.50 -16.57 2.40
CA ARG A 151 -4.19 -17.30 3.65
C ARG A 151 -4.38 -16.45 4.91
N ASP A 152 -3.54 -15.43 5.11
CA ASP A 152 -3.56 -14.59 6.31
C ASP A 152 -2.86 -13.26 6.04
N ALA A 153 -3.59 -12.15 6.17
CA ALA A 153 -3.05 -10.81 5.96
C ALA A 153 -1.97 -10.45 6.99
N ILE A 154 -2.16 -10.78 8.28
CA ILE A 154 -1.20 -10.48 9.34
C ILE A 154 0.11 -11.22 9.08
N ALA A 155 0.02 -12.49 8.71
CA ALA A 155 1.19 -13.29 8.36
C ALA A 155 1.92 -12.71 7.14
N ASN A 156 1.19 -12.28 6.11
CA ASN A 156 1.78 -11.69 4.91
C ASN A 156 2.50 -10.36 5.20
N PHE A 157 1.88 -9.46 5.99
CA PHE A 157 2.53 -8.23 6.44
C PHE A 157 3.77 -8.55 7.29
N THR A 158 3.68 -9.52 8.21
CA THR A 158 4.80 -9.96 9.04
C THR A 158 5.98 -10.44 8.20
N LEU A 159 5.73 -11.18 7.11
CA LEU A 159 6.77 -11.63 6.20
C LEU A 159 7.48 -10.47 5.50
N CYS A 160 6.73 -9.48 5.00
CA CYS A 160 7.30 -8.29 4.37
C CYS A 160 8.10 -7.42 5.35
N LEU A 161 7.57 -7.20 6.56
CA LEU A 161 8.27 -6.46 7.60
C LEU A 161 9.59 -7.14 8.02
N ARG A 162 9.59 -8.48 8.10
CA ARG A 162 10.81 -9.26 8.32
C ARG A 162 11.80 -9.17 7.17
N ASP A 163 11.33 -9.23 5.93
CA ASP A 163 12.16 -9.07 4.74
C ASP A 163 12.87 -7.71 4.77
N PHE A 164 12.11 -6.62 4.99
CA PHE A 164 12.65 -5.28 5.15
C PHE A 164 13.77 -5.20 6.20
N LEU A 165 13.53 -5.70 7.42
CA LEU A 165 14.54 -5.69 8.49
C LEU A 165 15.80 -6.50 8.12
N SER A 166 15.63 -7.63 7.44
CA SER A 166 16.75 -8.47 7.03
C SER A 166 17.66 -7.81 5.99
N ARG A 167 17.09 -6.88 5.20
CA ARG A 167 17.77 -6.19 4.10
C ARG A 167 18.27 -4.79 4.49
N GLN A 168 17.67 -4.16 5.51
CA GLN A 168 18.07 -2.86 6.04
C GLN A 168 19.43 -2.82 6.75
N ARG A 169 20.12 -3.95 6.97
CA ARG A 169 21.52 -3.92 7.40
C ARG A 169 22.48 -3.41 6.29
N ALA A 170 21.99 -3.17 5.08
CA ALA A 170 22.71 -2.51 4.01
C ALA A 170 21.85 -1.37 3.40
N ASP A 171 22.37 -0.15 3.44
CA ASP A 171 22.01 0.97 2.55
C ASP A 171 20.71 1.76 2.83
N LEU A 172 20.87 2.86 3.58
CA LEU A 172 19.97 4.02 3.64
C LEU A 172 20.02 4.79 2.30
N PHE A 173 19.04 4.58 1.42
CA PHE A 173 18.78 5.42 0.24
C PHE A 173 17.26 5.66 0.11
N PRO A 174 16.82 6.83 -0.40
CA PRO A 174 15.41 7.19 -0.48
C PRO A 174 14.65 6.29 -1.47
N ILE A 175 13.37 6.10 -1.18
CA ILE A 175 12.55 5.00 -1.71
C ILE A 175 12.18 5.13 -3.17
N LEU A 176 12.04 6.35 -3.66
CA LEU A 176 11.95 6.70 -5.08
C LEU A 176 12.44 8.15 -5.19
N PRO A 177 13.42 8.48 -6.06
CA PRO A 177 13.70 9.88 -6.33
C PRO A 177 12.48 10.51 -7.05
N PRO A 178 12.16 11.78 -6.79
CA PRO A 178 11.08 12.47 -7.50
C PRO A 178 11.35 12.44 -9.01
N PRO A 179 10.30 12.37 -9.85
CA PRO A 179 10.48 12.36 -11.31
C PRO A 179 11.23 13.62 -11.75
N HIS A 180 12.15 13.47 -12.71
CA HIS A 180 12.83 14.62 -13.31
C HIS A 180 11.77 15.54 -13.93
N LYS A 181 11.79 16.83 -13.55
CA LYS A 181 10.99 17.84 -14.24
C LYS A 181 11.45 17.89 -15.69
N SER A 182 10.57 17.50 -16.62
CA SER A 182 10.75 17.83 -18.03
C SER A 182 10.72 19.36 -18.14
N ASN A 183 11.86 19.96 -18.49
CA ASN A 183 11.91 21.37 -18.83
C ASN A 183 11.04 21.56 -20.08
N VAL A 184 9.89 22.20 -19.90
CA VAL A 184 9.15 22.90 -20.96
C VAL A 184 9.23 24.37 -20.63
#